data_AF-A0A7Z9VW04-F1
#
_entry.id   AF-A0A7Z9VW04-F1
#
_cell.length_a   1.000
_cell.length_b   1.000
_cell.length_c   1.000
_cell.angle_alpha   90.00
_cell.angle_beta   90.00
_cell.angle_gamma   90.00
#
_symmetry.space_group_name_H-M   'P 1'
#
loop_
_entity.id
_entity.type
_entity.pdbx_description
1 polymer ?
#
loop_
_entity_poly.entity_id
_entity_poly.type
_entity_poly.pdbx_seq_one_letter_code
_entity_poly.pdbx_strand_id
1 'polypeptide(L)'
;MAPDIPTISIITPTFNRADELEHLINSIANQSLNHYMFEHIIVDDGSTDNSEELISNKSSEVDFDLRYISQDNRGPGAARNAGMEEGRGELFVFIDSDCEAREDWLATIYEEYTLTGFDACGGPDASKDDFTPLQKAIDFSLTSFITTGGMRGQ
;
A
#
# COMPACT_ATOMS: atom_id res chain seq x y z
N MET A 1 -20.13 16.47 4.11
CA MET A 1 -18.90 17.25 3.87
C MET A 1 -17.76 16.26 3.98
N ALA A 2 -16.88 16.18 2.99
CA ALA A 2 -15.66 15.39 3.12
C ALA A 2 -14.82 15.99 4.26
N PRO A 3 -14.12 15.18 5.07
CA PRO A 3 -13.22 15.71 6.07
C PRO A 3 -12.07 16.47 5.38
N ASP A 4 -11.61 17.59 5.97
CA ASP A 4 -10.48 18.37 5.44
C ASP A 4 -9.14 17.61 5.57
N ILE A 5 -9.10 16.53 6.36
CA ILE A 5 -7.91 15.71 6.65
C ILE A 5 -8.27 14.24 6.42
N PRO A 6 -7.50 13.47 5.62
CA PRO A 6 -7.74 12.04 5.46
C PRO A 6 -7.54 11.32 6.81
N THR A 7 -8.23 10.21 7.01
CA THR A 7 -8.02 9.35 8.19
C THR A 7 -6.82 8.44 8.01
N ILE A 8 -6.57 7.98 6.78
CA ILE A 8 -5.52 6.99 6.47
C ILE A 8 -4.50 7.59 5.50
N SER A 9 -3.21 7.49 5.82
CA SER A 9 -2.11 7.72 4.89
C SER A 9 -1.51 6.38 4.49
N ILE A 10 -1.69 6.01 3.23
CA ILE A 10 -1.06 4.83 2.63
C ILE A 10 0.33 5.23 2.16
N ILE A 11 1.37 4.49 2.55
CA ILE A 11 2.76 4.77 2.20
C ILE A 11 3.33 3.60 1.41
N THR A 12 3.82 3.89 0.21
CA THR A 12 4.44 2.92 -0.68
C THR A 12 5.85 3.37 -1.09
N PRO A 13 6.91 2.68 -0.64
CA PRO A 13 8.23 2.87 -1.21
C PRO A 13 8.31 2.22 -2.59
N THR A 14 8.96 2.87 -3.56
CA THR A 14 9.22 2.32 -4.89
C THR A 14 10.66 2.58 -5.35
N PHE A 15 11.19 1.72 -6.22
CA PHE A 15 12.48 1.88 -6.90
C PHE A 15 12.55 1.00 -8.16
N ASN A 16 12.47 1.62 -9.33
CA ASN A 16 12.47 0.98 -10.65
C ASN A 16 11.38 -0.10 -10.82
N ARG A 17 10.12 0.24 -10.55
CA ARG A 17 8.95 -0.66 -10.53
C ARG A 17 7.69 -0.03 -11.10
N ALA A 18 7.81 0.74 -12.19
CA ALA A 18 6.66 1.41 -12.79
C ALA A 18 5.51 0.42 -13.12
N ASP A 19 5.80 -0.74 -13.71
CA ASP A 19 4.78 -1.70 -14.12
C ASP A 19 3.98 -2.27 -12.92
N GLU A 20 4.66 -2.67 -11.85
CA GLU A 20 3.99 -3.19 -10.65
C GLU A 20 3.20 -2.10 -9.91
N LEU A 21 3.73 -0.88 -9.91
CA LEU A 21 3.09 0.26 -9.26
C LEU A 21 1.74 0.61 -9.91
N GLU A 22 1.59 0.43 -11.22
CA GLU A 22 0.29 0.59 -11.89
C GLU A 22 -0.75 -0.37 -11.33
N HIS A 23 -0.38 -1.65 -11.13
CA HIS A 23 -1.28 -2.65 -10.54
C HIS A 23 -1.69 -2.26 -9.12
N LEU A 24 -0.74 -1.81 -8.29
CA LEU A 24 -1.03 -1.33 -6.94
C LEU A 24 -2.00 -0.15 -6.97
N ILE A 25 -1.73 0.91 -7.74
CA ILE A 25 -2.57 2.11 -7.80
C ILE A 25 -4.00 1.74 -8.23
N ASN A 26 -4.14 0.86 -9.23
CA ASN A 26 -5.45 0.40 -9.68
C ASN A 26 -6.18 -0.39 -8.56
N SER A 27 -5.46 -1.18 -7.76
CA SER A 27 -6.06 -1.88 -6.61
C SER A 27 -6.49 -0.94 -5.47
N ILE A 28 -5.76 0.15 -5.26
CA ILE A 28 -6.11 1.21 -4.29
C ILE A 28 -7.32 2.03 -4.81
N ALA A 29 -7.41 2.27 -6.11
CA ALA A 29 -8.57 2.92 -6.72
C ALA A 29 -9.87 2.10 -6.60
N ASN A 30 -9.76 0.79 -6.37
CA ASN A 30 -10.89 -0.11 -6.16
C ASN A 30 -11.23 -0.31 -4.67
N GLN A 31 -10.69 0.50 -3.75
CA GLN A 31 -11.04 0.39 -2.34
C GLN A 31 -12.49 0.81 -2.09
N SER A 32 -13.20 0.00 -1.32
CA SER A 32 -14.59 0.22 -0.91
C SER A 32 -14.75 1.34 0.14
N LEU A 33 -13.67 1.69 0.83
CA LEU A 33 -13.65 2.84 1.74
C LEU A 33 -13.79 4.14 0.92
N ASN A 34 -14.51 5.12 1.45
CA ASN A 34 -14.68 6.41 0.79
C ASN A 34 -13.30 7.05 0.48
N HIS A 35 -13.06 7.39 -0.79
CA HIS A 35 -11.78 7.94 -1.29
C HIS A 35 -11.36 9.25 -0.62
N TYR A 36 -12.27 10.01 0.00
CA TYR A 36 -11.93 11.19 0.80
C TYR A 36 -11.35 10.86 2.19
N MET A 37 -11.42 9.60 2.62
CA MET A 37 -10.93 9.13 3.93
C MET A 37 -9.46 8.72 3.88
N PHE A 38 -8.86 8.62 2.70
CA PHE A 38 -7.47 8.21 2.57
C PHE A 38 -6.70 9.01 1.53
N GLU A 39 -5.40 8.97 1.67
CA GLU A 39 -4.44 9.45 0.67
C GLU A 39 -3.39 8.36 0.44
N HIS A 40 -2.75 8.39 -0.73
CA HIS A 40 -1.67 7.46 -1.07
C HIS A 40 -0.42 8.25 -1.43
N ILE A 41 0.65 8.00 -0.69
CA ILE A 41 1.94 8.65 -0.83
C ILE A 41 2.92 7.62 -1.36
N ILE A 42 3.31 7.79 -2.61
CA ILE A 42 4.35 6.99 -3.25
C ILE A 42 5.67 7.71 -3.06
N VAL A 43 6.62 7.04 -2.41
CA VAL A 43 7.96 7.56 -2.15
C VAL A 43 8.96 6.80 -3.00
N ASP A 44 9.50 7.46 -4.00
CA ASP A 44 10.49 6.92 -4.91
C ASP A 44 11.91 7.14 -4.39
N ASP A 45 12.67 6.04 -4.29
CA ASP A 45 14.04 5.99 -3.78
C ASP A 45 15.07 6.15 -4.90
N GLY A 46 14.81 7.08 -5.83
CA GLY A 46 15.70 7.46 -6.93
C GLY A 46 15.57 6.58 -8.18
N SER A 47 14.34 6.30 -8.61
CA SER A 47 14.10 5.54 -9.85
C SER A 47 14.67 6.23 -11.08
N THR A 48 15.00 5.41 -12.07
CA THR A 48 15.49 5.82 -13.40
C THR A 48 14.56 5.40 -14.53
N ASP A 49 13.46 4.72 -14.18
CA ASP A 49 12.40 4.34 -15.09
C ASP A 49 11.34 5.46 -15.22
N ASN A 50 10.17 5.13 -15.77
CA ASN A 50 9.07 6.05 -15.99
C ASN A 50 8.10 6.16 -14.79
N SER A 51 8.53 5.80 -13.56
CA SER A 51 7.66 5.84 -12.37
C SER A 51 7.04 7.22 -12.14
N GLU A 52 7.81 8.31 -12.24
CA GLU A 52 7.29 9.68 -12.06
C GLU A 52 6.21 10.04 -13.08
N GLU A 53 6.44 9.74 -14.36
CA GLU A 53 5.49 10.00 -15.45
C GLU A 53 4.21 9.19 -15.27
N LEU A 54 4.33 7.91 -14.93
CA LEU A 54 3.20 7.03 -14.65
C LEU A 54 2.32 7.59 -13.54
N ILE A 55 2.92 7.99 -12.41
CA ILE A 55 2.17 8.48 -11.25
C ILE A 55 1.55 9.85 -11.53
N SER A 56 2.24 10.72 -12.27
CA SER A 56 1.68 11.98 -12.73
C SER A 56 0.41 11.75 -13.55
N ASN A 57 0.42 10.78 -14.48
CA ASN A 57 -0.76 10.45 -15.27
C ASN A 57 -1.88 9.86 -14.38
N LYS A 58 -1.55 8.88 -13.54
CA LYS A 58 -2.52 8.24 -12.64
C LYS A 58 -3.17 9.19 -11.64
N SER A 59 -2.43 10.18 -11.14
CA SER A 59 -2.95 11.18 -10.20
C SER A 59 -4.11 12.01 -10.78
N SER A 60 -4.20 12.10 -12.11
CA SER A 60 -5.31 12.77 -12.80
C SER A 60 -6.48 11.82 -13.13
N GLU A 61 -6.29 10.50 -13.01
CA GLU A 61 -7.28 9.48 -13.34
C GLU A 61 -8.05 8.97 -12.12
N VAL A 62 -7.44 9.02 -10.93
CA VAL A 62 -8.01 8.47 -9.69
C VAL A 62 -8.77 9.51 -8.89
N ASP A 63 -9.78 9.05 -8.15
CA ASP A 63 -10.67 9.90 -7.33
C ASP A 63 -10.21 10.05 -5.87
N PHE A 64 -8.95 9.72 -5.54
CA PHE A 64 -8.33 9.89 -4.21
C PHE A 64 -7.06 10.74 -4.31
N ASP A 65 -6.58 11.25 -3.17
CA ASP A 65 -5.35 12.07 -3.14
C ASP A 65 -4.10 11.18 -3.31
N LEU A 66 -3.55 11.17 -4.53
CA LEU A 66 -2.34 10.45 -4.90
C LEU A 66 -1.15 11.42 -4.98
N ARG A 67 -0.18 11.25 -4.10
CA ARG A 67 1.03 12.07 -4.01
C ARG A 67 2.28 11.28 -4.36
N TYR A 68 3.21 11.94 -5.03
CA TYR A 68 4.51 11.40 -5.38
C TYR A 68 5.62 12.24 -4.76
N ILE A 69 6.60 11.57 -4.15
CA ILE A 69 7.76 12.19 -3.52
C ILE A 69 8.97 11.40 -4.00
N SER A 70 10.02 12.10 -4.43
CA SER A 70 11.28 11.48 -4.82
C SER A 70 12.38 11.86 -3.84
N GLN A 71 13.27 10.92 -3.55
CA GLN A 71 14.47 11.11 -2.74
C GLN A 71 15.67 10.41 -3.37
N ASP A 72 16.88 10.83 -2.98
CA ASP A 72 18.09 10.07 -3.31
C ASP A 72 18.01 8.67 -2.69
N ASN A 73 18.58 7.67 -3.37
CA ASN A 73 18.55 6.27 -2.93
C ASN A 73 19.15 6.10 -1.53
N ARG A 74 18.28 5.90 -0.54
CA ARG A 74 18.59 5.75 0.89
C ARG A 74 17.92 4.51 1.49
N GLY A 75 17.32 3.69 0.66
CA GLY A 75 16.66 2.44 1.01
C GLY A 75 15.19 2.62 1.43
N PRO A 76 14.43 1.51 1.45
CA PRO A 76 12.99 1.51 1.69
C PRO A 76 12.58 2.00 3.08
N GLY A 77 13.46 1.87 4.08
CA GLY A 77 13.21 2.41 5.42
C GLY A 77 13.20 3.94 5.44
N ALA A 78 14.14 4.57 4.72
CA ALA A 78 14.17 6.02 4.59
C ALA A 78 12.95 6.53 3.80
N ALA A 79 12.59 5.83 2.72
CA ALA A 79 11.40 6.15 1.93
C ALA A 79 10.11 6.07 2.75
N ARG A 80 9.92 5.02 3.56
CA ARG A 80 8.76 4.91 4.47
C ARG A 80 8.73 6.05 5.49
N ASN A 81 9.88 6.41 6.07
CA ASN A 81 9.95 7.53 7.02
C ASN A 81 9.59 8.87 6.36
N ALA A 82 10.10 9.14 5.15
CA ALA A 82 9.74 10.34 4.39
C ALA A 82 8.23 10.38 4.08
N GLY A 83 7.64 9.24 3.72
CA GLY A 83 6.19 9.13 3.53
C GLY A 83 5.40 9.41 4.81
N MET A 84 5.89 8.97 5.98
CA MET A 84 5.26 9.26 7.26
C MET A 84 5.33 10.75 7.63
N GLU A 85 6.47 11.40 7.38
CA GLU A 85 6.65 12.83 7.66
C GLU A 85 5.68 13.70 6.85
N GLU A 86 5.32 13.25 5.66
CA GLU A 86 4.45 13.96 4.72
C GLU A 86 2.97 13.54 4.84
N GLY A 87 2.68 12.43 5.52
CA GLY A 87 1.34 11.92 5.72
C GLY A 87 0.53 12.78 6.69
N ARG A 88 -0.76 12.93 6.37
CA ARG A 88 -1.72 13.74 7.12
C ARG A 88 -2.73 12.91 7.91
N GLY A 89 -2.76 11.60 7.66
CA GLY A 89 -3.65 10.65 8.31
C GLY A 89 -3.32 10.39 9.77
N GLU A 90 -4.32 9.90 10.49
CA GLU A 90 -4.16 9.37 11.84
C GLU A 90 -3.59 7.95 11.81
N LEU A 91 -3.99 7.16 10.81
CA LEU A 91 -3.49 5.81 10.56
C LEU A 91 -2.47 5.80 9.42
N PHE A 92 -1.31 5.20 9.68
CA PHE A 92 -0.29 4.96 8.66
C PHE A 92 -0.32 3.50 8.23
N VAL A 93 -0.57 3.28 6.93
CA VAL A 93 -0.67 1.94 6.36
C VAL A 93 0.43 1.75 5.33
N PHE A 94 1.28 0.74 5.51
CA PHE A 94 2.38 0.46 4.60
C PHE A 94 2.01 -0.67 3.64
N ILE A 95 2.28 -0.47 2.35
CA ILE A 95 2.13 -1.49 1.32
C ILE A 95 3.26 -1.38 0.31
N ASP A 96 3.85 -2.51 -0.06
CA ASP A 96 4.96 -2.56 -1.01
C ASP A 96 4.46 -2.34 -2.45
N SER A 97 5.31 -1.80 -3.32
CA SER A 97 4.96 -1.43 -4.70
C SER A 97 4.59 -2.62 -5.60
N ASP A 98 4.91 -3.85 -5.18
CA ASP A 98 4.61 -5.10 -5.90
C ASP A 98 3.45 -5.90 -5.29
N CYS A 99 2.62 -5.24 -4.48
CA CYS A 99 1.41 -5.80 -3.89
C CYS A 99 0.14 -5.27 -4.56
N GLU A 100 -0.96 -5.99 -4.36
CA GLU A 100 -2.31 -5.53 -4.71
C GLU A 100 -3.21 -5.64 -3.48
N ALA A 101 -3.95 -4.56 -3.20
CA ALA A 101 -4.86 -4.52 -2.07
C ALA A 101 -6.21 -5.14 -2.43
N ARG A 102 -6.77 -5.93 -1.51
CA ARG A 102 -8.16 -6.41 -1.60
C ARG A 102 -9.12 -5.23 -1.47
N GLU A 103 -10.25 -5.24 -2.17
CA GLU A 103 -11.22 -4.12 -2.22
C GLU A 103 -11.74 -3.64 -0.85
N ASP A 104 -11.80 -4.52 0.16
CA ASP A 104 -12.26 -4.21 1.51
C ASP A 104 -11.10 -3.93 2.50
N TRP A 105 -9.86 -3.84 2.03
CA TRP A 105 -8.67 -3.80 2.89
C TRP A 105 -8.66 -2.56 3.81
N LEU A 106 -8.81 -1.35 3.25
CA LEU A 106 -8.85 -0.12 4.04
C LEU A 106 -10.11 -0.03 4.91
N ALA A 107 -11.24 -0.53 4.41
CA ALA A 107 -12.50 -0.55 5.17
C ALA A 107 -12.38 -1.43 6.42
N THR A 108 -11.76 -2.61 6.28
CA THR A 108 -11.51 -3.54 7.38
C THR A 108 -10.59 -2.90 8.44
N ILE A 109 -9.50 -2.26 8.03
CA ILE A 109 -8.58 -1.56 8.94
C ILE A 109 -9.30 -0.45 9.69
N TYR A 110 -10.08 0.37 8.98
CA TYR A 110 -10.82 1.48 9.56
C TYR A 110 -11.88 1.01 10.57
N GLU A 111 -12.69 0.00 10.20
CA GLU A 111 -13.71 -0.56 11.09
C GLU A 111 -13.09 -1.11 12.38
N GLU A 112 -12.03 -1.92 12.28
CA GLU A 112 -11.36 -2.48 13.45
C GLU A 112 -10.72 -1.40 14.33
N TYR A 113 -10.15 -0.35 13.72
CA TYR A 113 -9.61 0.79 14.46
C TYR A 113 -10.71 1.51 15.25
N THR A 114 -11.86 1.78 14.63
CA THR A 114 -12.98 2.45 15.32
C THR A 114 -13.55 1.61 16.46
N LEU A 115 -13.44 0.28 16.39
CA LEU A 115 -13.92 -0.64 17.42
C LEU A 115 -12.95 -0.79 18.59
N THR A 116 -11.65 -0.89 18.30
CA THR A 116 -10.64 -1.30 19.29
C THR A 116 -9.67 -0.19 19.70
N GLY A 117 -9.43 0.78 18.81
CA GLY A 117 -8.39 1.80 18.99
C GLY A 117 -6.99 1.22 19.09
N PHE A 118 -6.67 0.16 18.31
CA PHE A 118 -5.35 -0.45 18.32
C PHE A 118 -4.23 0.56 18.00
N ASP A 119 -3.05 0.38 18.61
CA ASP A 119 -1.87 1.20 18.30
C ASP A 119 -1.15 0.71 17.03
N ALA A 120 -1.18 -0.60 16.77
CA ALA A 120 -0.62 -1.22 15.57
C ALA A 120 -1.30 -2.56 15.25
N CYS A 121 -1.44 -2.87 13.96
CA CYS A 121 -1.88 -4.17 13.49
C CYS A 121 -1.06 -4.61 12.27
N GLY A 122 -1.06 -5.91 11.99
CA GLY A 122 -0.54 -6.50 10.76
C GLY A 122 -1.52 -7.53 10.24
N GLY A 123 -1.59 -7.67 8.93
CA GLY A 123 -2.45 -8.65 8.25
C GLY A 123 -1.63 -9.67 7.47
N PRO A 124 -2.24 -10.84 7.17
CA PRO A 124 -1.61 -11.82 6.31
C PRO A 124 -1.53 -11.31 4.86
N ASP A 125 -0.51 -11.75 4.13
CA ASP A 125 -0.48 -11.75 2.68
C ASP A 125 -0.96 -13.09 2.13
N ALA A 126 -1.65 -13.07 0.98
CA ALA A 126 -2.25 -14.27 0.41
C ALA A 126 -2.11 -14.31 -1.12
N SER A 127 -2.00 -15.52 -1.66
CA SER A 127 -2.07 -15.76 -3.10
C SER A 127 -3.42 -15.36 -3.69
N LYS A 128 -3.42 -14.86 -4.93
CA LYS A 128 -4.66 -14.66 -5.68
C LYS A 128 -5.31 -15.97 -6.12
N ASP A 129 -6.61 -15.92 -6.37
CA ASP A 129 -7.39 -17.07 -6.81
C ASP A 129 -6.92 -17.63 -8.16
N ASP A 130 -6.44 -16.76 -9.05
CA ASP A 130 -5.97 -17.08 -10.40
C ASP A 130 -4.50 -17.55 -10.46
N PHE A 131 -3.79 -17.58 -9.33
CA PHE A 131 -2.42 -18.09 -9.29
C PHE A 131 -2.35 -19.55 -9.75
N THR A 132 -1.33 -19.84 -10.54
CA THR A 132 -1.00 -21.22 -10.95
C THR A 132 -0.71 -22.10 -9.73
N PRO A 133 -0.84 -23.43 -9.84
CA PRO A 133 -0.47 -24.33 -8.76
C PRO A 133 0.97 -24.13 -8.26
N LEU A 134 1.90 -23.76 -9.15
CA LEU A 134 3.28 -23.46 -8.77
C LEU A 134 3.37 -22.18 -7.94
N GLN A 135 2.70 -21.10 -8.35
CA GLN A 135 2.68 -19.84 -7.58
C GLN A 135 2.04 -20.04 -6.20
N LYS A 136 0.94 -20.82 -6.10
CA LYS A 136 0.33 -21.17 -4.81
C LYS A 136 1.25 -22.01 -3.93
N ALA A 137 2.07 -22.89 -4.52
CA ALA A 137 3.07 -23.65 -3.76
C ALA A 137 4.23 -22.76 -3.26
N ILE A 138 4.66 -21.78 -4.06
CA ILE A 138 5.66 -20.78 -3.66
C ILE A 138 5.10 -19.93 -2.52
N ASP A 139 3.89 -19.41 -2.66
CA ASP A 139 3.18 -18.65 -1.62
C ASP A 139 3.13 -19.45 -0.31
N PHE A 140 2.62 -20.69 -0.34
CA PHE A 140 2.59 -21.56 0.85
C PHE A 140 3.98 -21.74 1.48
N SER A 141 5.04 -21.88 0.67
CA SER A 141 6.40 -21.97 1.19
C SER A 141 6.87 -20.67 1.86
N LEU A 142 6.36 -19.51 1.47
CA LEU A 142 6.75 -18.21 2.01
C LEU A 142 5.88 -17.77 3.20
N THR A 143 4.63 -18.21 3.26
CA THR A 143 3.63 -17.72 4.22
C THR A 143 3.23 -18.76 5.27
N SER A 144 3.42 -20.07 5.02
CA SER A 144 2.95 -21.12 5.94
C SER A 144 3.55 -21.03 7.34
N PHE A 145 2.80 -21.59 8.30
CA PHE A 145 3.26 -21.76 9.68
C PHE A 145 4.64 -22.44 9.77
N ILE A 146 4.92 -23.39 8.89
CA ILE A 146 6.16 -24.17 8.89
C ILE A 146 7.37 -23.28 8.63
N THR A 147 7.24 -22.31 7.73
CA THR A 147 8.36 -21.50 7.25
C THR A 147 8.47 -20.15 7.94
N THR A 148 7.35 -19.58 8.40
CA THR A 148 7.31 -18.28 9.08
C THR A 148 7.20 -18.39 10.60
N GLY A 149 7.07 -19.60 11.16
CA GLY A 149 6.86 -19.80 12.59
C GLY A 149 5.54 -19.22 13.10
N GLY A 150 4.57 -19.00 12.20
CA GLY A 150 3.28 -18.39 12.52
C GLY A 150 3.32 -16.86 12.64
N MET A 151 4.42 -16.21 12.27
CA MET A 151 4.55 -14.74 12.35
C MET A 151 3.67 -13.99 11.34
N ARG A 152 3.26 -14.63 10.23
CA ARG A 152 2.49 -13.97 9.16
C ARG A 152 0.96 -14.01 9.31
N GLY A 153 0.43 -14.37 10.49
CA GLY A 153 -1.03 -14.37 10.74
C GLY A 153 -1.77 -15.45 9.94
N GLN A 154 -3.06 -15.66 10.24
CA GLN A 154 -4.00 -16.46 9.46
C GLN A 154 -5.26 -15.66 9.19
#